data_AF-A0A7C9E4G7-F1
#
_entry.id   AF-A0A7C9E4G7-F1
#
_cell.length_a   1.000
_cell.length_b   1.000
_cell.length_c   1.000
_cell.angle_alpha   90.00
_cell.angle_beta   90.00
_cell.angle_gamma   90.00
#
_symmetry.space_group_name_H-M   'P 1'
#
loop_
_entity.id
_entity.type
_entity.pdbx_description
1 polymer ?
#
loop_
_entity_poly.entity_id
_entity_poly.type
_entity_poly.pdbx_seq_one_letter_code
_entity_poly.pdbx_strand_id
1 'polypeptide(L)'
;LSFTRLSSTATAEEPQSAPDNNPEGITMKGVKISGRPLYLDMQATTPVDPRVLDAMMPYYLSHFGNPHSRTHLYGWESEAAVETARAQVARLINASPKEIIFTSGATESNNVSVKGVMRFYREKKRHVITTQTEHKCVLD
;
A
#
# COMPACT_ATOMS: atom_id res chain seq x y z
N LEU A 1 48.48 -30.22 -14.23
CA LEU A 1 47.64 -30.58 -13.06
C LEU A 1 46.39 -29.72 -13.12
N SER A 2 45.31 -30.31 -13.64
CA SER A 2 44.05 -29.64 -13.97
C SER A 2 43.23 -29.46 -12.69
N PHE A 3 42.87 -28.22 -12.34
CA PHE A 3 41.92 -27.94 -11.26
C PHE A 3 40.58 -27.58 -11.88
N THR A 4 39.68 -28.57 -11.88
CA THR A 4 38.31 -28.51 -12.36
C THR A 4 37.49 -27.51 -11.53
N ARG A 5 36.95 -26.46 -12.15
CA ARG A 5 35.88 -25.64 -11.57
C ARG A 5 34.60 -26.47 -11.55
N LEU A 6 34.10 -26.80 -10.36
CA LEU A 6 32.74 -27.31 -10.17
C LEU A 6 31.76 -26.14 -10.27
N SER A 7 31.08 -26.04 -11.41
CA SER A 7 29.89 -25.22 -11.58
C SER A 7 28.75 -25.81 -10.74
N SER A 8 28.45 -25.20 -9.59
CA SER A 8 27.19 -25.45 -8.88
C SER A 8 26.13 -24.55 -9.50
N THR A 9 25.40 -25.09 -10.47
CA THR A 9 24.11 -24.54 -10.89
C THR A 9 23.10 -24.86 -9.79
N ALA A 10 22.95 -23.94 -8.83
CA ALA A 10 21.80 -23.92 -7.95
C ALA A 10 20.59 -23.49 -8.79
N THR A 11 19.86 -24.45 -9.34
CA THR A 11 18.49 -24.26 -9.80
C THR A 11 17.67 -23.85 -8.58
N ALA A 12 17.29 -22.58 -8.51
CA ALA A 12 16.29 -22.11 -7.57
C ALA A 12 14.98 -22.83 -7.90
N GLU A 13 14.53 -23.71 -7.01
CA GLU A 13 13.20 -24.31 -7.07
C GLU A 13 12.17 -23.18 -6.99
N GLU A 14 11.23 -23.17 -7.94
CA GLU A 14 10.00 -22.37 -7.85
C GLU A 14 9.31 -22.69 -6.51
N PRO A 15 8.74 -21.71 -5.80
CA PRO A 15 8.01 -21.99 -4.57
C PRO A 15 6.76 -22.80 -4.93
N GLN A 16 6.85 -24.12 -4.78
CA GLN A 16 5.70 -25.02 -4.83
C GLN A 16 4.71 -24.53 -3.79
N SER A 17 3.54 -24.10 -4.25
CA SER A 17 2.39 -23.86 -3.38
C SER A 17 2.13 -25.13 -2.59
N ALA A 18 2.44 -25.12 -1.30
CA ALA A 18 2.14 -26.25 -0.43
C ALA A 18 0.66 -26.62 -0.57
N PRO A 19 0.32 -27.91 -0.77
CA PRO A 19 -1.07 -28.32 -0.79
C PRO A 19 -1.65 -28.03 0.59
N ASP A 20 -2.70 -27.22 0.61
CA ASP A 20 -3.46 -26.83 1.80
C ASP A 20 -4.25 -28.06 2.28
N ASN A 21 -3.52 -29.04 2.85
CA ASN A 21 -4.05 -30.30 3.36
C ASN A 21 -4.68 -30.07 4.74
N ASN A 22 -5.74 -29.26 4.78
CA ASN A 22 -6.65 -29.27 5.91
C ASN A 22 -7.81 -30.24 5.59
N PRO A 23 -7.89 -31.43 6.22
CA PRO A 23 -8.92 -32.43 5.93
C PRO A 23 -10.32 -32.00 6.41
N GLU A 24 -10.41 -30.95 7.22
CA GLU A 24 -11.66 -30.40 7.72
C GLU A 24 -12.07 -29.19 6.89
N GLY A 25 -12.86 -29.45 5.84
CA GLY A 25 -13.45 -28.39 5.03
C GLY A 25 -14.29 -27.41 5.87
N ILE A 26 -14.20 -26.13 5.54
CA ILE A 26 -14.96 -25.07 6.20
C ILE A 26 -16.43 -25.25 5.82
N THR A 27 -17.29 -25.47 6.81
CA THR A 27 -18.74 -25.53 6.60
C THR A 27 -19.35 -24.16 6.83
N MET A 28 -19.82 -23.50 5.76
CA MET A 28 -20.56 -22.24 5.85
C MET A 28 -21.94 -22.40 5.20
N LYS A 29 -23.01 -22.09 5.94
CA LYS A 29 -24.41 -22.11 5.45
C LYS A 29 -24.80 -23.41 4.70
N GLY A 30 -24.35 -24.56 5.19
CA GLY A 30 -24.67 -25.88 4.59
C GLY A 30 -23.81 -26.27 3.38
N VAL A 31 -22.82 -25.45 3.01
CA VAL A 31 -21.84 -25.76 1.95
C VAL A 31 -20.52 -26.17 2.60
N LYS A 32 -20.01 -27.35 2.24
CA LYS A 32 -18.69 -27.84 2.65
C LYS A 32 -17.65 -27.35 1.64
N ILE A 33 -16.81 -26.42 2.04
CA ILE A 33 -15.73 -25.86 1.20
C ILE A 33 -14.43 -26.57 1.59
N SER A 34 -13.78 -27.23 0.64
CA SER A 34 -12.42 -27.77 0.83
C SER A 34 -11.38 -26.70 0.48
N GLY A 35 -10.43 -26.44 1.38
CA GLY A 35 -9.35 -25.46 1.17
C GLY A 35 -9.76 -24.00 1.38
N ARG A 36 -8.83 -23.09 1.07
CA ARG A 36 -9.06 -21.64 1.15
C ARG A 36 -10.00 -21.14 0.04
N PRO A 37 -10.96 -20.25 0.36
CA PRO A 37 -11.86 -19.69 -0.63
C PRO A 37 -11.11 -18.78 -1.61
N LEU A 38 -11.58 -18.73 -2.85
CA LEU A 38 -11.09 -17.78 -3.84
C LEU A 38 -11.43 -16.35 -3.40
N TYR A 39 -10.45 -15.46 -3.47
CA TYR A 39 -10.64 -14.05 -3.10
C TYR A 39 -11.14 -13.26 -4.31
N LEU A 40 -12.43 -12.93 -4.31
CA LEU A 40 -13.12 -12.17 -5.36
C LEU A 40 -13.53 -10.76 -4.90
N ASP A 41 -12.88 -10.21 -3.87
CA ASP A 41 -13.23 -8.95 -3.22
C ASP A 41 -12.12 -7.88 -3.36
N MET A 42 -11.49 -7.82 -4.53
CA MET A 42 -10.36 -6.91 -4.79
C MET A 42 -10.71 -5.41 -4.70
N GLN A 43 -12.00 -5.06 -4.74
CA GLN A 43 -12.46 -3.68 -4.61
C GLN A 43 -12.51 -3.21 -3.15
N ALA A 44 -12.66 -4.12 -2.19
CA ALA A 44 -12.59 -3.77 -0.76
C ALA A 44 -11.14 -3.54 -0.32
N THR A 45 -10.25 -4.46 -0.70
CA THR A 45 -8.80 -4.32 -0.51
C THR A 45 -8.05 -5.28 -1.44
N THR A 46 -6.74 -5.09 -1.57
CA THR A 46 -5.89 -5.92 -2.43
C THR A 46 -4.86 -6.68 -1.60
N PRO A 47 -4.48 -7.92 -1.99
CA PRO A 47 -3.32 -8.57 -1.42
C PRO A 47 -2.07 -7.77 -1.77
N VAL A 48 -1.17 -7.64 -0.80
CA VAL A 48 0.09 -6.91 -0.99
C VAL A 48 0.94 -7.63 -2.03
N ASP A 49 1.40 -6.90 -3.05
CA ASP A 49 2.35 -7.43 -4.04
C ASP A 49 3.69 -7.76 -3.34
N PRO A 50 4.30 -8.94 -3.59
CA PRO A 50 5.56 -9.31 -2.97
C PRO A 50 6.67 -8.26 -3.11
N ARG A 51 6.69 -7.50 -4.21
CA ARG A 51 7.65 -6.42 -4.45
C ARG A 51 7.42 -5.23 -3.53
N VAL A 52 6.16 -4.96 -3.16
CA VAL A 52 5.82 -3.92 -2.19
C VAL A 52 6.28 -4.34 -0.80
N LEU A 53 6.03 -5.60 -0.42
CA LEU A 53 6.51 -6.13 0.85
C LEU A 53 8.03 -6.04 0.97
N ASP A 54 8.76 -6.52 -0.05
CA ASP A 54 10.23 -6.46 -0.09
C ASP A 54 10.76 -5.03 0.05
N ALA A 55 10.15 -4.07 -0.65
CA ALA A 55 10.53 -2.65 -0.54
C ALA A 55 10.22 -2.03 0.85
N MET A 56 9.21 -2.54 1.56
CA MET A 56 8.83 -2.04 2.89
C MET A 56 9.66 -2.65 4.03
N MET A 57 10.11 -3.90 3.88
CA MET A 57 10.82 -4.63 4.94
C MET A 57 12.02 -3.89 5.55
N PRO A 58 12.88 -3.19 4.77
CA PRO A 58 14.01 -2.44 5.34
C PRO A 58 13.61 -1.38 6.37
N TYR A 59 12.44 -0.73 6.20
CA TYR A 59 11.96 0.31 7.12
C TYR A 59 11.36 -0.25 8.41
N TYR A 60 11.01 -1.53 8.43
CA TYR A 60 10.59 -2.23 9.65
C TYR A 60 11.77 -2.78 10.47
N LEU A 61 12.91 -3.06 9.84
CA LEU A 61 14.03 -3.73 10.49
C LEU A 61 15.22 -2.81 10.76
N SER A 62 15.72 -2.11 9.74
CA SER A 62 16.99 -1.38 9.81
C SER A 62 16.85 0.14 9.67
N HIS A 63 15.84 0.64 8.94
CA HIS A 63 15.62 2.06 8.65
C HIS A 63 14.35 2.58 9.34
N PHE A 64 14.24 2.34 10.64
CA PHE A 64 13.05 2.67 11.46
C PHE A 64 13.01 4.13 11.96
N GLY A 65 13.89 4.99 11.44
CA GLY A 65 14.02 6.38 11.90
C GLY A 65 12.78 7.22 11.57
N ASN A 66 12.53 8.26 12.38
CA ASN A 66 11.49 9.24 12.08
C ASN A 66 11.97 10.18 10.95
N PRO A 67 11.24 10.32 9.83
CA PRO A 67 11.64 11.20 8.72
C PRO A 67 11.71 12.69 9.10
N HIS A 68 11.12 13.10 10.23
CA HIS A 68 11.23 14.48 10.72
C HIS A 68 12.47 14.72 11.61
N SER A 69 13.22 13.66 11.95
CA SER A 69 14.47 13.80 12.70
C SER A 69 15.60 14.31 11.80
N ARG A 70 15.96 15.59 11.94
CA ARG A 70 16.98 16.23 11.10
C ARG A 70 18.42 16.10 11.62
N THR A 71 18.64 15.45 12.77
CA THR A 71 19.91 15.50 13.50
C THR A 71 20.76 14.24 13.36
N HIS A 72 20.23 13.15 12.81
CA HIS A 72 20.93 11.86 12.77
C HIS A 72 20.64 11.10 11.48
N LEU A 73 21.55 10.18 11.12
CA LEU A 73 21.52 9.41 9.88
C LEU A 73 20.19 8.67 9.66
N TYR A 74 19.68 7.97 10.68
CA TYR A 74 18.40 7.25 10.57
C TYR A 74 17.21 8.15 10.16
N GLY A 75 17.25 9.44 10.48
CA GLY A 75 16.18 10.36 10.10
C GLY A 75 16.32 10.81 8.66
N TRP A 76 17.55 11.08 8.20
CA TRP A 76 17.85 11.44 6.82
C TRP A 76 17.54 10.31 5.84
N GLU A 77 17.84 9.07 6.20
CA GLU A 77 17.51 7.89 5.39
C GLU A 77 15.99 7.73 5.23
N SER A 78 15.23 7.85 6.33
CA SER A 78 13.77 7.82 6.29
C SER A 78 13.17 9.02 5.54
N GLU A 79 13.74 10.22 5.68
CA GLU A 79 13.32 11.42 4.92
C GLU A 79 13.50 11.20 3.41
N ALA A 80 14.66 10.69 2.99
CA ALA A 80 14.94 10.38 1.59
C ALA A 80 13.99 9.32 1.02
N ALA A 81 13.62 8.32 1.81
CA ALA A 81 12.64 7.30 1.43
C ALA A 81 11.25 7.89 1.20
N VAL A 82 10.78 8.76 2.11
CA VAL A 82 9.48 9.43 1.99
C VAL A 82 9.45 10.34 0.76
N GLU A 83 10.51 11.09 0.47
CA GLU A 83 10.58 11.94 -0.71
C GLU A 83 10.65 11.14 -2.01
N THR A 84 11.33 9.99 -2.01
CA THR A 84 11.32 9.06 -3.15
C THR A 84 9.91 8.52 -3.40
N ALA A 85 9.20 8.08 -2.36
CA ALA A 85 7.82 7.62 -2.48
C ALA A 85 6.89 8.75 -3.00
N ARG A 86 7.08 9.99 -2.51
CA ARG A 86 6.33 11.17 -2.97
C ARG A 86 6.54 11.41 -4.46
N ALA A 87 7.78 11.32 -4.93
CA ALA A 87 8.11 11.48 -6.35
C ALA A 87 7.53 10.37 -7.24
N GLN A 88 7.46 9.12 -6.74
CA GLN A 88 6.83 8.01 -7.46
C GLN A 88 5.32 8.23 -7.65
N VAL A 89 4.61 8.62 -6.59
CA VAL A 89 3.17 8.94 -6.65
C VAL A 89 2.92 10.14 -7.58
N ALA A 90 3.72 11.20 -7.46
CA ALA A 90 3.62 12.37 -8.31
C ALA A 90 3.77 12.03 -9.79
N ARG A 91 4.75 11.18 -10.13
CA ARG A 91 4.97 10.72 -11.50
C ARG A 91 3.80 9.89 -12.04
N LEU A 92 3.20 9.05 -11.20
CA LEU A 92 2.07 8.20 -11.59
C LEU A 92 0.86 9.03 -12.05
N ILE A 93 0.59 10.15 -11.37
CA ILE A 93 -0.56 11.02 -11.67
C ILE A 93 -0.19 12.29 -12.45
N ASN A 94 1.06 12.40 -12.91
CA ASN A 94 1.61 13.57 -13.59
C ASN A 94 1.44 14.89 -12.81
N ALA A 95 1.71 14.86 -11.50
CA ALA A 95 1.69 16.02 -10.61
C ALA A 95 3.10 16.42 -10.16
N SER A 96 3.23 17.58 -9.53
CA SER A 96 4.46 17.97 -8.83
C SER A 96 4.55 17.24 -7.48
N PRO A 97 5.74 16.79 -7.05
CA PRO A 97 5.91 16.19 -5.71
C PRO A 97 5.40 17.09 -4.59
N LYS A 98 5.50 18.42 -4.73
CA LYS A 98 5.02 19.38 -3.73
C LYS A 98 3.49 19.39 -3.54
N GLU A 99 2.75 18.85 -4.50
CA GLU A 99 1.28 18.77 -4.46
C GLU A 99 0.79 17.47 -3.80
N ILE A 100 1.68 16.52 -3.56
CA ILE A 100 1.34 15.23 -2.96
C ILE A 100 1.38 15.35 -1.43
N ILE A 101 0.24 15.10 -0.79
CA ILE A 101 0.11 15.01 0.67
C ILE A 101 -0.25 13.57 1.02
N PHE A 102 0.55 12.95 1.90
CA PHE A 102 0.25 11.62 2.42
C PHE A 102 -0.82 11.72 3.52
N THR A 103 -1.81 10.85 3.43
CA THR A 103 -2.90 10.69 4.39
C THR A 103 -3.02 9.21 4.76
N SER A 104 -3.76 8.88 5.82
CA SER A 104 -4.04 7.50 6.23
C SER A 104 -4.86 6.68 5.23
N GLY A 105 -5.61 7.33 4.35
CA GLY A 105 -6.35 6.68 3.27
C GLY A 105 -7.33 7.62 2.58
N ALA A 106 -8.04 7.10 1.56
CA ALA A 106 -8.94 7.91 0.72
C ALA A 106 -10.07 8.59 1.50
N THR A 107 -10.57 7.97 2.57
CA THR A 107 -11.57 8.59 3.46
C THR A 107 -11.06 9.88 4.10
N GLU A 108 -9.81 9.91 4.55
CA GLU A 108 -9.20 11.13 5.10
C GLU A 108 -8.96 12.15 3.99
N SER A 109 -8.42 11.73 2.84
CA SER A 109 -8.17 12.63 1.70
C SER A 109 -9.46 13.34 1.26
N ASN A 110 -10.56 12.59 1.07
CA ASN A 110 -11.85 13.14 0.66
C ASN A 110 -12.39 14.14 1.68
N ASN A 111 -12.29 13.83 2.97
CA ASN A 111 -12.70 14.72 4.04
C ASN A 111 -11.88 16.00 4.06
N VAL A 112 -10.56 15.92 3.94
CA VAL A 112 -9.67 17.08 3.91
C VAL A 112 -9.97 17.94 2.69
N SER A 113 -10.16 17.36 1.50
CA SER A 113 -10.48 18.10 0.29
C SER A 113 -11.83 18.83 0.37
N VAL A 114 -12.91 18.14 0.72
CA VAL A 114 -14.25 18.74 0.75
C VAL A 114 -14.38 19.71 1.92
N LYS A 115 -14.13 19.25 3.15
CA LYS A 115 -14.31 20.07 4.36
C LYS A 115 -13.27 21.19 4.41
N GLY A 116 -12.05 20.98 3.92
CA GLY A 116 -11.02 22.01 3.84
C GLY A 116 -11.41 23.16 2.91
N VAL A 117 -11.82 22.86 1.67
CA VAL A 117 -12.23 23.88 0.69
C VAL A 117 -13.48 24.63 1.17
N MET A 118 -14.48 23.91 1.71
CA MET A 118 -15.69 24.54 2.25
C MET A 118 -15.39 25.48 3.42
N ARG A 119 -14.49 25.10 4.33
CA ARG A 119 -14.10 25.94 5.48
C ARG A 119 -13.32 27.16 5.00
N PHE A 120 -12.43 27.02 4.03
CA PHE A 120 -11.63 28.11 3.49
C PHE A 120 -12.48 29.16 2.77
N TYR A 121 -13.46 28.75 1.96
CA TYR A 121 -14.32 29.66 1.19
C TYR A 121 -15.64 30.03 1.88
N ARG A 122 -15.82 29.67 3.15
CA ARG A 122 -17.09 29.76 3.89
C ARG A 122 -17.80 31.11 3.76
N GLU A 123 -17.05 32.21 3.73
CA GLU A 123 -17.58 33.57 3.65
C GLU A 123 -18.10 33.95 2.25
N LYS A 124 -17.53 33.35 1.19
CA LYS A 124 -17.81 33.73 -0.21
C LYS A 124 -18.65 32.71 -0.97
N LYS A 125 -18.48 31.42 -0.67
CA LYS A 125 -19.12 30.31 -1.39
C LYS A 125 -19.63 29.26 -0.41
N ARG A 126 -20.92 28.93 -0.51
CA ARG A 126 -21.61 27.98 0.39
C ARG A 126 -22.36 26.87 -0.34
N HIS A 127 -22.20 26.78 -1.66
CA HIS A 127 -22.84 25.77 -2.49
C HIS A 127 -21.81 24.73 -2.94
N VAL A 128 -22.15 23.46 -2.76
CA VAL A 128 -21.33 22.30 -3.16
C VAL A 128 -22.20 21.41 -4.03
N ILE A 129 -21.62 20.93 -5.12
CA ILE A 129 -22.25 20.00 -6.06
C ILE A 129 -21.54 18.66 -5.92
N THR A 130 -22.31 17.59 -5.77
CA THR A 130 -21.83 16.20 -5.68
C THR A 130 -22.82 15.27 -6.39
N THR A 131 -22.46 14.00 -6.57
CA THR A 131 -23.32 12.98 -7.19
C THR A 131 -24.05 12.13 -6.14
N GLN A 132 -25.14 11.47 -6.56
CA GLN A 132 -25.87 10.54 -5.67
C GLN A 132 -25.15 9.19 -5.50
N THR A 133 -24.15 8.90 -6.34
CA THR A 133 -23.43 7.63 -6.40
C THR A 133 -22.05 7.70 -5.76
N GLU A 134 -21.74 8.78 -5.04
CA GLU A 134 -20.46 8.91 -4.33
C GLU A 134 -20.29 7.84 -3.25
N HIS A 135 -19.04 7.57 -2.91
CA HIS A 135 -18.73 6.78 -1.73
C HIS A 135 -19.17 7.52 -0.45
N LYS A 136 -19.58 6.76 0.57
CA LYS A 136 -20.14 7.30 1.82
C LYS A 136 -19.27 8.38 2.46
N CYS A 137 -17.94 8.23 2.40
CA CYS A 137 -17.00 9.19 2.99
C CYS A 137 -17.01 10.61 2.38
N VAL A 138 -17.65 10.79 1.22
CA VAL A 138 -17.82 12.12 0.60
C VAL A 138 -19.09 12.81 1.12
N LEU A 139 -20.10 12.03 1.50
CA LEU A 139 -21.40 12.52 1.95
C LEU A 139 -21.49 12.68 3.49
N ASP A 140 -20.61 12.00 4.24
CA ASP A 140 -20.46 12.11 5.71
C ASP A 140 -19.62 13.34 6.13
#